data_AF-A0A2E9YFI4-F1
#
_entry.id   AF-A0A2E9YFI4-F1
#
_cell.length_a   1.000
_cell.length_b   1.000
_cell.length_c   1.000
_cell.angle_alpha   90.00
_cell.angle_beta   90.00
_cell.angle_gamma   90.00
#
_symmetry.space_group_name_H-M   'P 1'
#
loop_
_entity.id
_entity.type
_entity.pdbx_description
1 polymer ?
#
loop_
_entity_poly.entity_id
_entity_poly.type
_entity_poly.pdbx_seq_one_letter_code
_entity_poly.pdbx_strand_id
1 'polypeptide(L)'
;MSDDALYKMPTIDLSARSLMTLSQLGFFVCFTYWFSQGAESNSDYIFPGLMAVSGLALFLSVPNARMGVTLGVPALMVVMGLATKENDMVFWAVFMLAMFGPIAYMPAMATGDSTLGLEDDDRMMRLGIVWLAFTLLMMFMMSSLVPFAMDGEFTEQDFDEVEYAMSIDSTQQTIAQVGLAVGVIGVMVFLLTAVVGIRTYDDRVIMGNWKMLPWHGGAMAAGALAIGQYLWLVADGGPAFDFMEIPFIISLVGMIALPTCITYEDG
;
A
#
# COMPACT_ATOMS: atom_id res chain seq x y z
N MET A 1 6.72 -11.53 -28.80
CA MET A 1 5.64 -10.52 -28.87
C MET A 1 6.08 -9.45 -29.84
N SER A 2 5.20 -8.91 -30.68
CA SER A 2 5.58 -7.87 -31.64
C SER A 2 5.92 -6.57 -30.91
N ASP A 3 6.82 -5.77 -31.49
CA ASP A 3 7.26 -4.49 -30.92
C ASP A 3 6.12 -3.43 -30.83
N ASP A 4 4.99 -3.67 -31.51
CA ASP A 4 3.78 -2.81 -31.52
C ASP A 4 2.67 -3.23 -30.53
N ALA A 5 2.94 -4.11 -29.57
CA ALA A 5 1.90 -4.58 -28.65
C ALA A 5 1.43 -3.44 -27.71
N LEU A 6 0.12 -3.15 -27.71
CA LEU A 6 -0.52 -2.14 -26.85
C LEU A 6 -0.50 -2.50 -25.35
N TYR A 7 -0.11 -3.73 -25.00
CA TYR A 7 0.01 -4.23 -23.64
C TYR A 7 1.02 -5.39 -23.59
N LYS A 8 1.52 -5.71 -22.40
CA LYS A 8 2.40 -6.85 -22.13
C LYS A 8 1.79 -7.72 -21.04
N MET A 9 1.56 -9.00 -21.36
CA MET A 9 1.10 -9.96 -20.37
C MET A 9 2.24 -10.22 -19.37
N PRO A 10 2.01 -10.02 -18.05
CA PRO A 10 3.04 -10.30 -17.06
C PRO A 10 3.28 -11.82 -16.97
N THR A 11 4.53 -12.21 -16.74
CA THR A 11 4.84 -13.58 -16.34
C THR A 11 4.34 -13.79 -14.92
N ILE A 12 3.48 -14.80 -14.72
CA ILE A 12 3.00 -15.19 -13.38
C ILE A 12 3.62 -16.52 -13.00
N ASP A 13 4.49 -16.47 -12.00
CA ASP A 13 5.13 -17.62 -11.35
C ASP A 13 5.11 -17.43 -9.81
N LEU A 14 5.81 -18.28 -9.07
CA LEU A 14 5.92 -18.20 -7.61
C LEU A 14 7.07 -17.28 -7.13
N SER A 15 7.62 -16.42 -8.00
CA SER A 15 8.68 -15.48 -7.62
C SER A 15 8.13 -14.28 -6.86
N ALA A 16 8.99 -13.61 -6.09
CA ALA A 16 8.66 -12.36 -5.41
C ALA A 16 8.15 -11.28 -6.38
N ARG A 17 8.66 -11.23 -7.61
CA ARG A 17 8.24 -10.27 -8.64
C ARG A 17 6.80 -10.51 -9.10
N SER A 18 6.44 -11.77 -9.35
CA SER A 18 5.07 -12.15 -9.71
C SER A 18 4.10 -11.88 -8.57
N LEU A 19 4.49 -12.23 -7.34
CA LEU A 19 3.67 -11.96 -6.15
C LEU A 19 3.45 -10.45 -5.96
N MET A 20 4.47 -9.62 -6.13
CA MET A 20 4.34 -8.16 -6.02
C MET A 20 3.41 -7.59 -7.09
N THR A 21 3.50 -8.12 -8.32
CA THR A 21 2.61 -7.73 -9.43
C THR A 21 1.15 -8.09 -9.12
N LEU A 22 0.93 -9.28 -8.52
CA LEU A 22 -0.39 -9.71 -8.06
C LEU A 22 -0.89 -8.90 -6.87
N SER A 23 -0.02 -8.52 -5.93
CA SER A 23 -0.37 -7.65 -4.80
C SER A 23 -0.78 -6.25 -5.29
N GLN A 24 -0.09 -5.69 -6.28
CA GLN A 24 -0.48 -4.43 -6.90
C GLN A 24 -1.88 -4.54 -7.53
N LEU A 25 -2.14 -5.61 -8.30
CA LEU A 25 -3.46 -5.86 -8.87
C LEU A 25 -4.53 -6.04 -7.78
N GLY A 26 -4.21 -6.80 -6.74
CA GLY A 26 -5.11 -7.10 -5.63
C GLY A 26 -5.59 -5.84 -4.90
N PHE A 27 -4.72 -4.84 -4.71
CA PHE A 27 -5.13 -3.52 -4.21
C PHE A 27 -6.25 -2.90 -5.04
N PHE A 28 -6.09 -2.84 -6.36
CA PHE A 28 -7.09 -2.25 -7.24
C PHE A 28 -8.38 -3.08 -7.30
N VAL A 29 -8.29 -4.41 -7.18
CA VAL A 29 -9.47 -5.27 -7.08
C VAL A 29 -10.25 -4.98 -5.79
N CYS A 30 -9.57 -4.84 -4.64
CA CYS A 30 -10.22 -4.51 -3.37
C CYS A 30 -10.88 -3.12 -3.43
N PHE A 31 -10.17 -2.10 -3.93
CA PHE A 31 -10.77 -0.77 -4.13
C PHE A 31 -11.96 -0.78 -5.10
N THR A 32 -11.87 -1.52 -6.20
CA THR A 32 -13.00 -1.68 -7.13
C THR A 32 -14.23 -2.20 -6.40
N TYR A 33 -14.04 -3.20 -5.55
CA TYR A 33 -15.12 -3.80 -4.80
C TYR A 33 -15.69 -2.85 -3.73
N TRP A 34 -14.85 -2.28 -2.87
CA TRP A 34 -15.32 -1.37 -1.81
C TRP A 34 -16.04 -0.14 -2.37
N PHE A 35 -15.49 0.51 -3.40
CA PHE A 35 -16.18 1.65 -4.02
C PHE A 35 -17.45 1.25 -4.80
N SER A 36 -17.66 -0.04 -5.08
CA SER A 36 -18.90 -0.52 -5.69
C SER A 36 -19.98 -0.83 -4.66
N GLN A 37 -19.62 -0.90 -3.38
CA GLN A 37 -20.60 -1.00 -2.30
C GLN A 37 -21.36 0.31 -2.22
N GLY A 38 -22.69 0.23 -2.10
CA GLY A 38 -23.55 1.43 -2.07
C GLY A 38 -23.83 2.08 -3.42
N ALA A 39 -23.41 1.51 -4.55
CA ALA A 39 -23.78 2.03 -5.87
C ALA A 39 -25.28 1.84 -6.14
N GLU A 40 -26.01 2.95 -6.29
CA GLU A 40 -27.47 2.94 -6.54
C GLU A 40 -27.81 3.18 -8.02
N SER A 41 -26.89 3.80 -8.75
CA SER A 41 -27.05 4.23 -10.14
C SER A 41 -25.85 3.86 -11.01
N ASN A 42 -26.05 3.87 -12.33
CA ASN A 42 -24.99 3.54 -13.29
C ASN A 42 -23.79 4.52 -13.21
N SER A 43 -24.02 5.78 -12.82
CA SER A 43 -22.95 6.76 -12.66
C SER A 43 -22.04 6.45 -11.48
N ASP A 44 -22.54 5.77 -10.45
CA ASP A 44 -21.76 5.46 -9.24
C ASP A 44 -20.67 4.43 -9.55
N TYR A 45 -20.89 3.59 -10.58
CA TYR A 45 -19.90 2.63 -11.07
C TYR A 45 -18.73 3.24 -11.86
N ILE A 46 -18.74 4.56 -12.15
CA ILE A 46 -17.63 5.20 -12.88
C ILE A 46 -16.32 5.08 -12.09
N PHE A 47 -16.36 5.36 -10.78
CA PHE A 47 -15.16 5.34 -9.94
C PHE A 47 -14.62 3.92 -9.68
N PRO A 48 -15.46 2.93 -9.30
CA PRO A 48 -15.08 1.52 -9.29
C PRO A 48 -14.52 1.02 -10.62
N GLY A 49 -15.18 1.39 -11.73
CA GLY A 49 -14.74 1.04 -13.08
C GLY A 49 -13.35 1.58 -13.38
N LEU A 50 -13.04 2.81 -12.93
CA LEU A 50 -11.71 3.39 -13.06
C LEU A 50 -10.67 2.62 -12.24
N MET A 51 -10.99 2.17 -11.03
CA MET A 51 -10.08 1.32 -10.23
C MET A 51 -9.77 0.00 -10.95
N ALA A 52 -10.80 -0.65 -11.50
CA ALA A 52 -10.65 -1.91 -12.23
C ALA A 52 -9.74 -1.74 -13.47
N VAL A 53 -10.00 -0.71 -14.26
CA VAL A 53 -9.20 -0.38 -15.45
C VAL A 53 -7.78 -0.01 -15.05
N SER A 54 -7.59 0.74 -13.96
CA SER A 54 -6.27 1.12 -13.44
C SER A 54 -5.43 -0.09 -13.05
N GLY A 55 -6.01 -1.02 -12.28
CA GLY A 55 -5.35 -2.27 -11.89
C GLY A 55 -4.97 -3.12 -13.08
N LEU A 56 -5.90 -3.30 -14.04
CA LEU A 56 -5.64 -4.07 -15.25
C LEU A 56 -4.59 -3.41 -16.15
N ALA A 57 -4.61 -2.07 -16.29
CA ALA A 57 -3.65 -1.34 -17.10
C ALA A 57 -2.23 -1.45 -16.54
N LEU A 58 -2.08 -1.40 -15.20
CA LEU A 58 -0.79 -1.63 -14.54
C LEU A 58 -0.34 -3.09 -14.66
N PHE A 59 -1.23 -4.04 -14.40
CA PHE A 59 -0.96 -5.48 -14.50
C PHE A 59 -0.50 -5.87 -15.92
N LEU A 60 -1.18 -5.37 -16.94
CA LEU A 60 -0.86 -5.60 -18.35
C LEU A 60 0.23 -4.65 -18.88
N SER A 61 0.90 -3.88 -18.00
CA SER A 61 1.98 -2.97 -18.36
C SER A 61 1.67 -2.09 -19.57
N VAL A 62 0.45 -1.54 -19.62
CA VAL A 62 0.00 -0.64 -20.69
C VAL A 62 0.88 0.62 -20.70
N PRO A 63 1.30 1.11 -21.87
CA PRO A 63 2.11 2.33 -21.95
C PRO A 63 1.46 3.49 -21.19
N ASN A 64 2.27 4.21 -20.39
CA ASN A 64 1.84 5.34 -19.56
C ASN A 64 0.79 5.01 -18.47
N ALA A 65 0.49 3.73 -18.19
CA ALA A 65 -0.50 3.35 -17.18
C ALA A 65 -0.21 3.98 -15.81
N ARG A 66 1.05 4.03 -15.36
CA ARG A 66 1.40 4.63 -14.06
C ARG A 66 1.00 6.09 -13.96
N MET A 67 1.29 6.89 -14.99
CA MET A 67 0.89 8.29 -15.04
C MET A 67 -0.63 8.42 -15.11
N GLY A 68 -1.29 7.56 -15.90
CA GLY A 68 -2.74 7.50 -16.00
C GLY A 68 -3.43 7.16 -14.68
N VAL A 69 -2.89 6.22 -13.91
CA VAL A 69 -3.43 5.84 -12.60
C VAL A 69 -3.16 6.93 -11.57
N THR A 70 -1.91 7.39 -11.46
CA THR A 70 -1.55 8.39 -10.45
C THR A 70 -2.23 9.72 -10.68
N LEU A 71 -2.34 10.20 -11.93
CA LEU A 71 -2.94 11.51 -12.22
C LEU A 71 -4.40 11.43 -12.65
N GLY A 72 -4.78 10.38 -13.38
CA GLY A 72 -6.13 10.26 -13.95
C GLY A 72 -7.21 10.01 -12.91
N VAL A 73 -6.91 9.24 -11.86
CA VAL A 73 -7.84 9.02 -10.74
C VAL A 73 -8.15 10.34 -10.00
N PRO A 74 -7.14 11.09 -9.50
CA PRO A 74 -7.36 12.42 -8.95
C PRO A 74 -8.03 13.40 -9.91
N ALA A 75 -7.62 13.42 -11.19
CA ALA A 75 -8.21 14.32 -12.17
C ALA A 75 -9.70 14.06 -12.36
N LEU A 76 -10.12 12.79 -12.41
CA LEU A 76 -11.54 12.43 -12.47
C LEU A 76 -12.28 12.92 -11.22
N MET A 77 -11.72 12.72 -10.02
CA MET A 77 -12.35 13.19 -8.77
C MET A 77 -12.51 14.70 -8.75
N VAL A 78 -11.52 15.46 -9.23
CA VAL A 78 -11.64 16.92 -9.35
C VAL A 78 -12.75 17.30 -10.33
N VAL A 79 -12.83 16.65 -11.50
CA VAL A 79 -13.87 16.93 -12.49
C VAL A 79 -15.26 16.60 -11.94
N MET A 80 -15.41 15.45 -11.27
CA MET A 80 -16.66 15.02 -10.64
C MET A 80 -17.06 15.97 -9.52
N GLY A 81 -16.17 16.27 -8.58
CA GLY A 81 -16.44 17.20 -7.47
C GLY A 81 -16.84 18.60 -7.95
N LEU A 82 -16.23 19.11 -9.02
CA LEU A 82 -16.65 20.38 -9.63
C LEU A 82 -18.02 20.30 -10.32
N ALA A 83 -18.34 19.15 -10.94
CA ALA A 83 -19.63 18.94 -11.60
C ALA A 83 -20.78 18.74 -10.60
N THR A 84 -20.56 18.02 -9.51
CA THR A 84 -21.53 17.76 -8.43
C THR A 84 -21.58 18.88 -7.39
N LYS A 85 -20.57 19.76 -7.37
CA LYS A 85 -20.34 20.83 -6.38
C LYS A 85 -19.97 20.30 -4.99
N GLU A 86 -19.44 19.08 -4.92
CA GLU A 86 -18.90 18.46 -3.71
C GLU A 86 -17.41 18.78 -3.59
N ASN A 87 -17.12 19.92 -2.95
CA ASN A 87 -15.74 20.42 -2.82
C ASN A 87 -14.83 19.46 -2.03
N ASP A 88 -15.39 18.59 -1.19
CA ASP A 88 -14.63 17.61 -0.41
C ASP A 88 -13.93 16.58 -1.32
N MET A 89 -14.55 16.21 -2.45
CA MET A 89 -13.92 15.32 -3.44
C MET A 89 -12.65 15.93 -4.04
N VAL A 90 -12.59 17.27 -4.18
CA VAL A 90 -11.42 17.99 -4.71
C VAL A 90 -10.26 17.92 -3.72
N PHE A 91 -10.54 18.02 -2.41
CA PHE A 91 -9.54 17.83 -1.37
C PHE A 91 -9.04 16.38 -1.33
N TRP A 92 -9.95 15.41 -1.39
CA TRP A 92 -9.62 13.98 -1.42
C TRP A 92 -8.81 13.57 -2.66
N ALA A 93 -8.92 14.28 -3.78
CA ALA A 93 -8.11 14.01 -4.97
C ALA A 93 -6.60 14.14 -4.69
N VAL A 94 -6.17 15.08 -3.84
CA VAL A 94 -4.76 15.24 -3.44
C VAL A 94 -4.31 14.05 -2.60
N PHE A 95 -5.18 13.54 -1.75
CA PHE A 95 -4.91 12.35 -0.96
C PHE A 95 -4.71 11.12 -1.84
N MET A 96 -5.56 10.96 -2.87
CA MET A 96 -5.44 9.86 -3.83
C MET A 96 -4.14 9.87 -4.64
N LEU A 97 -3.52 11.04 -4.87
CA LEU A 97 -2.17 11.12 -5.44
C LEU A 97 -1.14 10.43 -4.52
N ALA A 98 -1.20 10.72 -3.22
CA ALA A 98 -0.29 10.16 -2.23
C ALA A 98 -0.50 8.66 -2.02
N MET A 99 -1.72 8.16 -2.23
CA MET A 99 -2.05 6.74 -2.12
C MET A 99 -1.68 5.95 -3.39
N PHE A 100 -2.15 6.37 -4.57
CA PHE A 100 -1.95 5.61 -5.82
C PHE A 100 -0.58 5.83 -6.47
N GLY A 101 0.08 6.95 -6.19
CA GLY A 101 1.45 7.19 -6.66
C GLY A 101 2.41 6.06 -6.24
N PRO A 102 2.57 5.78 -4.94
CA PRO A 102 3.40 4.69 -4.49
C PRO A 102 2.95 3.32 -5.02
N ILE A 103 1.65 3.03 -5.01
CA ILE A 103 1.13 1.75 -5.50
C ILE A 103 1.51 1.56 -6.98
N ALA A 104 1.41 2.59 -7.82
CA ALA A 104 1.74 2.51 -9.24
C ALA A 104 3.25 2.42 -9.53
N TYR A 105 4.08 3.11 -8.73
CA TYR A 105 5.52 3.27 -9.02
C TYR A 105 6.45 2.36 -8.24
N MET A 106 6.13 1.95 -7.00
CA MET A 106 7.01 1.09 -6.20
C MET A 106 7.36 -0.24 -6.88
N PRO A 107 6.40 -1.00 -7.47
CA PRO A 107 6.75 -2.25 -8.13
C PRO A 107 7.71 -2.05 -9.29
N ALA A 108 7.52 -1.00 -10.10
CA ALA A 108 8.37 -0.69 -11.23
C ALA A 108 9.79 -0.27 -10.82
N MET A 109 9.91 0.51 -9.74
CA MET A 109 11.20 0.86 -9.17
C MET A 109 11.90 -0.35 -8.56
N ALA A 110 11.16 -1.25 -7.91
CA ALA A 110 11.73 -2.47 -7.35
C ALA A 110 12.22 -3.44 -8.44
N THR A 111 11.48 -3.58 -9.54
CA THR A 111 11.87 -4.49 -10.62
C THR A 111 12.95 -3.95 -11.57
N GLY A 112 13.23 -2.66 -11.52
CA GLY A 112 14.14 -2.01 -12.45
C GLY A 112 13.58 -1.77 -13.84
N ASP A 113 12.32 -1.32 -13.90
CA ASP A 113 11.67 -1.04 -15.17
C ASP A 113 12.35 0.13 -15.91
N SER A 114 12.85 -0.14 -17.13
CA SER A 114 13.58 0.82 -17.96
C SER A 114 12.74 2.01 -18.44
N THR A 115 11.41 1.90 -18.44
CA THR A 115 10.50 3.01 -18.80
C THR A 115 10.55 4.18 -17.81
N LEU A 116 11.11 3.96 -16.62
CA LEU A 116 11.32 5.03 -15.65
C LEU A 116 12.50 5.96 -16.02
N GLY A 117 13.42 5.50 -16.87
CA GLY A 117 14.61 6.27 -17.25
C GLY A 117 15.52 6.59 -16.05
N LEU A 118 15.52 5.74 -15.02
CA LEU A 118 16.33 5.91 -13.82
C LEU A 118 17.49 4.91 -13.82
N GLU A 119 18.68 5.40 -13.46
CA GLU A 119 19.82 4.55 -13.11
C GLU A 119 19.55 3.79 -11.80
N ASP A 120 20.29 2.69 -11.56
CA ASP A 120 20.02 1.79 -10.43
C ASP A 120 20.09 2.51 -9.07
N ASP A 121 21.13 3.29 -8.81
CA ASP A 121 21.32 4.01 -7.53
C ASP A 121 20.19 5.03 -7.28
N ASP A 122 19.85 5.80 -8.32
CA ASP A 122 18.75 6.78 -8.29
C ASP A 122 17.40 6.11 -8.06
N ARG A 123 17.16 4.98 -8.73
CA ARG A 123 15.94 4.18 -8.58
C ARG A 123 15.81 3.63 -7.17
N MET A 124 16.89 3.08 -6.60
CA MET A 124 16.91 2.54 -5.24
C MET A 124 16.67 3.63 -4.20
N MET A 125 17.31 4.79 -4.33
CA MET A 125 17.08 5.93 -3.43
C MET A 125 15.62 6.41 -3.49
N ARG A 126 15.07 6.59 -4.70
CA ARG A 126 13.69 7.03 -4.90
C ARG A 126 12.69 6.00 -4.41
N LEU A 127 12.94 4.71 -4.62
CA LEU A 127 12.12 3.65 -4.04
C LEU A 127 12.10 3.77 -2.51
N GLY A 128 13.25 3.96 -1.87
CA GLY A 128 13.31 4.10 -0.42
C GLY A 128 12.45 5.25 0.10
N ILE A 129 12.51 6.42 -0.54
CA ILE A 129 11.68 7.59 -0.20
C ILE A 129 10.19 7.28 -0.38
N VAL A 130 9.81 6.75 -1.53
CA VAL A 130 8.40 6.46 -1.86
C VAL A 130 7.84 5.36 -0.96
N TRP A 131 8.63 4.34 -0.67
CA TRP A 131 8.27 3.26 0.24
C TRP A 131 8.06 3.78 1.67
N LEU A 132 8.94 4.67 2.14
CA LEU A 132 8.78 5.30 3.46
C LEU A 132 7.52 6.13 3.54
N ALA A 133 7.29 7.00 2.56
CA ALA A 133 6.08 7.82 2.52
C ALA A 133 4.81 6.96 2.54
N PHE A 134 4.77 5.91 1.70
CA PHE A 134 3.64 5.00 1.64
C PHE A 134 3.45 4.19 2.93
N THR A 135 4.52 3.65 3.49
CA THR A 135 4.46 2.87 4.72
C THR A 135 3.98 3.71 5.90
N LEU A 136 4.48 4.94 6.03
CA LEU A 136 4.04 5.87 7.06
C LEU A 136 2.58 6.28 6.88
N LEU A 137 2.17 6.58 5.63
CA LEU A 137 0.77 6.84 5.30
C LEU A 137 -0.12 5.65 5.70
N MET A 138 0.26 4.43 5.31
CA MET A 138 -0.52 3.24 5.63
C MET A 138 -0.59 2.96 7.14
N MET A 139 0.51 3.15 7.87
CA MET A 139 0.62 2.80 9.28
C MET A 139 -0.02 3.82 10.22
N PHE A 140 0.15 5.11 9.93
CA PHE A 140 -0.27 6.19 10.84
C PHE A 140 -1.57 6.88 10.42
N MET A 141 -1.96 6.77 9.15
CA MET A 141 -3.20 7.41 8.66
C MET A 141 -4.26 6.40 8.24
N MET A 142 -3.89 5.33 7.54
CA MET A 142 -4.87 4.39 6.96
C MET A 142 -5.14 3.15 7.82
N SER A 143 -4.40 2.95 8.90
CA SER A 143 -4.55 1.77 9.75
C SER A 143 -5.14 2.16 11.10
N SER A 144 -6.02 1.29 11.60
CA SER A 144 -6.54 1.33 12.97
C SER A 144 -5.50 0.98 14.04
N LEU A 145 -4.28 0.60 13.66
CA LEU A 145 -3.24 0.12 14.58
C LEU A 145 -2.88 1.14 15.68
N VAL A 146 -2.77 2.42 15.34
CA VAL A 146 -2.45 3.49 16.31
C VAL A 146 -3.59 3.71 17.30
N PRO A 147 -4.84 4.00 16.88
CA PRO A 147 -5.94 4.21 17.82
C PRO A 147 -6.20 2.96 18.69
N PHE A 148 -6.12 1.76 18.12
CA PHE A 148 -6.19 0.53 18.90
C PHE A 148 -5.06 0.38 19.93
N ALA A 149 -3.82 0.75 19.59
CA ALA A 149 -2.71 0.68 20.53
C ALA A 149 -2.83 1.69 21.69
N MET A 150 -3.36 2.88 21.41
CA MET A 150 -3.45 3.99 22.37
C MET A 150 -4.69 3.88 23.26
N ASP A 151 -5.85 3.71 22.64
CA ASP A 151 -7.14 3.88 23.28
C ASP A 151 -7.93 2.57 23.33
N GLY A 152 -7.58 1.57 22.50
CA GLY A 152 -8.34 0.32 22.39
C GLY A 152 -9.67 0.51 21.65
N GLU A 153 -9.90 1.70 21.10
CA GLU A 153 -11.10 2.11 20.41
C GLU A 153 -10.72 2.77 19.09
N PHE A 154 -11.52 2.54 18.05
CA PHE A 154 -11.35 3.17 16.75
C PHE A 154 -12.73 3.45 16.16
N THR A 155 -12.97 4.69 15.78
CA THR A 155 -14.20 5.06 15.08
C THR A 155 -13.88 5.30 13.63
N GLU A 156 -14.62 4.62 12.75
CA GLU A 156 -14.54 4.83 11.32
C GLU A 156 -15.91 5.12 10.73
N GLN A 157 -15.89 5.80 9.59
CA GLN A 157 -17.05 5.97 8.75
C GLN A 157 -16.84 5.13 7.50
N ASP A 158 -17.75 4.21 7.22
CA ASP A 158 -17.70 3.35 6.05
C ASP A 158 -18.18 4.09 4.80
N PHE A 159 -18.03 3.46 3.63
CA PHE A 159 -18.31 4.05 2.32
C PHE A 159 -19.79 4.41 2.10
N ASP A 160 -20.70 3.88 2.91
CA ASP A 160 -22.13 4.22 2.94
C ASP A 160 -22.50 5.26 4.02
N GLU A 161 -21.49 5.96 4.55
CA GLU A 161 -21.58 6.97 5.61
C GLU A 161 -21.99 6.43 6.99
N VAL A 162 -22.06 5.10 7.17
CA VAL A 162 -22.34 4.50 8.49
C VAL A 162 -21.10 4.58 9.38
N GLU A 163 -21.29 5.12 10.59
CA GLU A 163 -20.24 5.24 11.58
C GLU A 163 -20.18 3.98 12.47
N TYR A 164 -19.01 3.34 12.50
CA TYR A 164 -18.71 2.17 13.32
C TYR A 164 -17.79 2.57 14.47
N ALA A 165 -18.30 2.42 15.70
CA ALA A 165 -17.49 2.53 16.90
C ALA A 165 -16.96 1.15 17.26
N MET A 166 -15.69 0.91 16.96
CA MET A 166 -15.03 -0.36 17.21
C MET A 166 -14.24 -0.31 18.52
N SER A 167 -14.21 -1.45 19.21
CA SER A 167 -13.40 -1.63 20.41
C SER A 167 -12.72 -2.99 20.43
N ILE A 168 -11.57 -3.06 21.09
CA ILE A 168 -10.80 -4.28 21.28
C ILE A 168 -10.53 -4.52 22.75
N ASP A 169 -10.38 -5.79 23.14
CA ASP A 169 -10.08 -6.14 24.52
C ASP A 169 -8.63 -5.79 24.91
N SER A 170 -8.29 -5.89 26.20
CA SER A 170 -6.95 -5.54 26.71
C SER A 170 -5.82 -6.44 26.16
N THR A 171 -6.13 -7.68 25.78
CA THR A 171 -5.16 -8.59 25.16
C THR A 171 -4.90 -8.15 23.72
N GLN A 172 -5.96 -7.84 22.97
CA GLN A 172 -5.88 -7.29 21.62
C GLN A 172 -5.19 -5.93 21.60
N GLN A 173 -5.44 -5.06 22.57
CA GLN A 173 -4.75 -3.77 22.72
C GLN A 173 -3.25 -3.97 22.95
N THR A 174 -2.86 -4.96 23.77
CA THR A 174 -1.45 -5.32 23.95
C THR A 174 -0.83 -5.80 22.63
N ILE A 175 -1.57 -6.58 21.83
CA ILE A 175 -1.13 -7.00 20.48
C ILE A 175 -0.98 -5.78 19.55
N ALA A 176 -1.89 -4.81 19.62
CA ALA A 176 -1.81 -3.56 18.86
C ALA A 176 -0.55 -2.76 19.22
N GLN A 177 -0.24 -2.63 20.50
CA GLN A 177 0.98 -1.95 20.99
C GLN A 177 2.26 -2.64 20.50
N VAL A 178 2.30 -3.98 20.56
CA VAL A 178 3.42 -4.77 20.02
C VAL A 178 3.52 -4.59 18.51
N GLY A 179 2.39 -4.65 17.79
CA GLY A 179 2.32 -4.40 16.34
C GLY A 179 2.86 -3.03 15.98
N LEU A 180 2.44 -1.98 16.68
CA LEU A 180 2.91 -0.61 16.49
C LEU A 180 4.42 -0.49 16.75
N ALA A 181 4.91 -1.08 17.85
CA ALA A 181 6.34 -1.08 18.17
C ALA A 181 7.16 -1.78 17.07
N VAL A 182 6.70 -2.95 16.59
CA VAL A 182 7.33 -3.67 15.47
C VAL A 182 7.33 -2.82 14.20
N GLY A 183 6.23 -2.13 13.91
CA GLY A 183 6.11 -1.23 12.75
C GLY A 183 7.09 -0.07 12.79
N VAL A 184 7.16 0.63 13.92
CA VAL A 184 8.10 1.75 14.14
C VAL A 184 9.55 1.27 14.04
N ILE A 185 9.89 0.14 14.68
CA ILE A 185 11.23 -0.44 14.58
C ILE A 185 11.54 -0.83 13.13
N GLY A 186 10.57 -1.40 12.41
CA GLY A 186 10.72 -1.75 10.99
C GLY A 186 11.08 -0.55 10.11
N VAL A 187 10.35 0.55 10.27
CA VAL A 187 10.64 1.82 9.58
C VAL A 187 12.04 2.34 9.93
N MET A 188 12.42 2.29 11.22
CA MET A 188 13.75 2.71 11.66
C MET A 188 14.87 1.84 11.07
N VAL A 189 14.69 0.51 11.06
CA VAL A 189 15.63 -0.42 10.42
C VAL A 189 15.77 -0.09 8.94
N PHE A 190 14.67 0.14 8.23
CA PHE A 190 14.71 0.51 6.81
C PHE A 190 15.43 1.84 6.59
N LEU A 191 15.11 2.88 7.36
CA LEU A 191 15.76 4.19 7.28
C LEU A 191 17.28 4.08 7.44
N LEU A 192 17.73 3.41 8.50
CA LEU A 192 19.16 3.28 8.81
C LEU A 192 19.91 2.51 7.72
N THR A 193 19.31 1.45 7.19
CA THR A 193 19.99 0.55 6.25
C THR A 193 19.86 0.99 4.78
N ALA A 194 18.67 1.41 4.34
CA ALA A 194 18.37 1.70 2.94
C ALA A 194 18.60 3.17 2.55
N VAL A 195 18.35 4.11 3.47
CA VAL A 195 18.41 5.56 3.18
C VAL A 195 19.70 6.18 3.70
N VAL A 196 20.07 5.92 4.95
CA VAL A 196 21.33 6.43 5.52
C VAL A 196 22.52 5.60 5.02
N GLY A 197 22.28 4.36 4.57
CA GLY A 197 23.33 3.48 4.10
C GLY A 197 24.24 2.98 5.23
N ILE A 198 23.75 2.99 6.49
CA ILE A 198 24.41 2.30 7.60
C ILE A 198 24.26 0.81 7.34
N ARG A 199 25.19 0.30 6.54
CA ARG A 199 25.45 -1.12 6.47
C ARG A 199 26.00 -1.51 7.83
N THR A 200 25.39 -2.48 8.49
CA THR A 200 25.84 -3.04 9.79
C THR A 200 27.22 -3.72 9.73
N TYR A 201 28.02 -3.43 8.68
CA TYR A 201 29.35 -3.96 8.40
C TYR A 201 30.50 -3.13 8.97
N ASP A 202 30.26 -1.89 9.41
CA ASP A 202 31.32 -0.99 9.91
C ASP A 202 31.32 -1.00 11.44
N ASP A 203 31.95 -2.02 12.08
CA ASP A 203 32.38 -2.19 13.48
C ASP A 203 31.54 -1.60 14.66
N ARG A 204 30.32 -1.14 14.39
CA ARG A 204 29.40 -0.49 15.32
C ARG A 204 28.17 -1.37 15.42
N VAL A 205 28.37 -2.43 16.17
CA VAL A 205 27.38 -3.43 16.59
C VAL A 205 26.18 -2.73 17.23
N ILE A 206 25.00 -2.85 16.62
CA ILE A 206 23.74 -2.47 17.30
C ILE A 206 23.13 -3.71 17.98
N MET A 207 23.23 -4.92 17.39
CA MET A 207 22.79 -6.19 18.00
C MET A 207 23.56 -7.41 17.44
N GLY A 208 24.75 -7.70 17.99
CA GLY A 208 25.53 -8.91 17.66
C GLY A 208 25.87 -9.10 16.18
N ASN A 209 26.24 -10.32 15.79
CA ASN A 209 26.61 -10.72 14.42
C ASN A 209 25.43 -10.73 13.41
N TRP A 210 24.31 -10.08 13.72
CA TRP A 210 23.14 -10.05 12.84
C TRP A 210 23.23 -8.89 11.84
N LYS A 211 23.39 -9.24 10.57
CA LYS A 211 23.38 -8.29 9.45
C LYS A 211 21.93 -7.88 9.16
N MET A 212 21.51 -6.72 9.68
CA MET A 212 20.22 -6.14 9.35
C MET A 212 20.25 -5.54 7.95
N LEU A 213 19.41 -6.09 7.07
CA LEU A 213 19.17 -5.62 5.70
C LEU A 213 17.86 -4.80 5.62
N PRO A 214 17.73 -3.89 4.63
CA PRO A 214 16.51 -3.11 4.40
C PRO A 214 15.23 -3.94 4.38
N TRP A 215 15.26 -5.13 3.79
CA TRP A 215 14.08 -5.98 3.67
C TRP A 215 13.54 -6.46 5.03
N HIS A 216 14.38 -6.57 6.07
CA HIS A 216 13.90 -6.90 7.42
C HIS A 216 13.00 -5.77 7.95
N GLY A 217 13.38 -4.52 7.70
CA GLY A 217 12.55 -3.36 8.04
C GLY A 217 11.21 -3.40 7.31
N GLY A 218 11.25 -3.75 6.02
CA GLY A 218 10.04 -3.95 5.21
C GLY A 218 9.13 -5.06 5.73
N ALA A 219 9.70 -6.21 6.09
CA ALA A 219 8.96 -7.33 6.66
C ALA A 219 8.31 -6.99 8.01
N MET A 220 9.02 -6.26 8.88
CA MET A 220 8.49 -5.80 10.16
C MET A 220 7.33 -4.81 9.97
N ALA A 221 7.48 -3.83 9.07
CA ALA A 221 6.41 -2.88 8.76
C ALA A 221 5.17 -3.57 8.15
N ALA A 222 5.38 -4.53 7.24
CA ALA A 222 4.30 -5.33 6.67
C ALA A 222 3.57 -6.16 7.74
N GLY A 223 4.33 -6.78 8.66
CA GLY A 223 3.77 -7.53 9.78
C GLY A 223 2.94 -6.66 10.72
N ALA A 224 3.40 -5.44 11.01
CA ALA A 224 2.64 -4.48 11.81
C ALA A 224 1.31 -4.10 11.16
N LEU A 225 1.32 -3.83 9.85
CA LEU A 225 0.12 -3.52 9.09
C LEU A 225 -0.83 -4.72 9.00
N ALA A 226 -0.31 -5.94 8.85
CA ALA A 226 -1.12 -7.16 8.90
C ALA A 226 -1.80 -7.35 10.27
N ILE A 227 -1.08 -7.07 11.37
CA ILE A 227 -1.65 -7.09 12.72
C ILE A 227 -2.76 -6.04 12.84
N GLY A 228 -2.53 -4.82 12.37
CA GLY A 228 -3.55 -3.75 12.39
C GLY A 228 -4.83 -4.16 11.67
N GLN A 229 -4.72 -4.72 10.46
CA GLN A 229 -5.87 -5.20 9.69
C GLN A 229 -6.54 -6.43 10.31
N TYR A 230 -5.76 -7.36 10.89
CA TYR A 230 -6.34 -8.46 11.65
C TYR A 230 -7.17 -7.96 12.84
N LEU A 231 -6.65 -6.98 13.59
CA LEU A 231 -7.36 -6.40 14.74
C LEU A 231 -8.65 -5.71 14.32
N TRP A 232 -8.64 -5.01 13.19
CA TRP A 232 -9.84 -4.43 12.60
C TRP A 232 -10.92 -5.49 12.34
N LEU A 233 -10.55 -6.64 11.77
CA LEU A 233 -11.50 -7.73 11.47
C LEU A 233 -12.13 -8.39 12.70
N VAL A 234 -11.46 -8.33 13.86
CA VAL A 234 -11.90 -9.00 15.09
C VAL A 234 -12.39 -8.01 16.14
N ALA A 235 -12.46 -6.72 15.81
CA ALA A 235 -12.92 -5.70 16.73
C ALA A 235 -14.43 -5.80 16.96
N ASP A 236 -14.87 -5.62 18.20
CA ASP A 236 -16.28 -5.59 18.54
C ASP A 236 -16.89 -4.27 18.09
N GLY A 237 -18.10 -4.32 17.50
CA GLY A 237 -18.80 -3.15 17.00
C GLY A 237 -18.44 -2.74 15.57
N GLY A 238 -17.50 -3.46 14.93
CA GLY A 238 -17.13 -3.27 13.54
C GLY A 238 -18.14 -3.85 12.54
N PRO A 239 -17.93 -3.58 11.24
CA PRO A 239 -18.74 -4.17 10.18
C PRO A 239 -18.63 -5.69 10.17
N ALA A 240 -19.62 -6.36 9.57
CA ALA A 240 -19.57 -7.80 9.41
C ALA A 240 -18.36 -8.20 8.55
N PHE A 241 -17.76 -9.36 8.86
CA PHE A 241 -16.60 -9.85 8.11
C PHE A 241 -16.86 -9.87 6.60
N ASP A 242 -16.06 -9.10 5.86
CA ASP A 242 -16.04 -9.11 4.41
C ASP A 242 -14.88 -9.97 3.91
N PHE A 243 -15.19 -10.93 3.03
CA PHE A 243 -14.17 -11.82 2.45
C PHE A 243 -13.11 -11.06 1.65
N MET A 244 -13.44 -9.86 1.14
CA MET A 244 -12.51 -9.00 0.40
C MET A 244 -11.40 -8.39 1.26
N GLU A 245 -11.50 -8.49 2.58
CA GLU A 245 -10.43 -8.05 3.48
C GLU A 245 -9.21 -8.97 3.45
N ILE A 246 -9.41 -10.27 3.20
CA ILE A 246 -8.29 -11.22 3.07
C ILE A 246 -7.36 -10.86 1.89
N PRO A 247 -7.85 -10.70 0.65
CA PRO A 247 -6.99 -10.30 -0.45
C PRO A 247 -6.41 -8.90 -0.25
N PHE A 248 -7.08 -7.99 0.46
CA PHE A 248 -6.50 -6.70 0.81
C PHE A 248 -5.29 -6.85 1.74
N ILE A 249 -5.40 -7.62 2.82
CA ILE A 249 -4.29 -7.86 3.75
C ILE A 249 -3.08 -8.47 3.02
N ILE A 250 -3.32 -9.46 2.18
CA ILE A 250 -2.26 -10.11 1.39
C ILE A 250 -1.60 -9.12 0.43
N SER A 251 -2.42 -8.27 -0.21
CA SER A 251 -1.94 -7.23 -1.13
C SER A 251 -1.12 -6.16 -0.40
N LEU A 252 -1.60 -5.70 0.76
CA LEU A 252 -0.93 -4.76 1.64
C LEU A 252 0.44 -5.27 2.08
N VAL A 253 0.48 -6.49 2.60
CA VAL A 253 1.73 -7.15 3.01
C VAL A 253 2.68 -7.27 1.82
N GLY A 254 2.19 -7.70 0.66
CA GLY A 254 3.02 -7.82 -0.53
C GLY A 254 3.58 -6.49 -1.03
N MET A 255 2.78 -5.43 -1.04
CA MET A 255 3.23 -4.10 -1.47
C MET A 255 4.18 -3.42 -0.49
N ILE A 256 4.20 -3.83 0.77
CA ILE A 256 5.13 -3.29 1.77
C ILE A 256 6.41 -4.13 1.83
N ALA A 257 6.31 -5.45 1.90
CA ALA A 257 7.48 -6.31 2.05
C ALA A 257 8.23 -6.49 0.72
N LEU A 258 7.54 -6.85 -0.37
CA LEU A 258 8.20 -7.34 -1.59
C LEU A 258 9.05 -6.29 -2.32
N PRO A 259 8.68 -4.99 -2.40
CA PRO A 259 9.57 -4.00 -3.01
C PRO A 259 10.93 -3.92 -2.32
N THR A 260 10.94 -4.02 -0.98
CA THR A 260 12.18 -3.98 -0.19
C THR A 260 12.98 -5.28 -0.32
N CYS A 261 12.30 -6.44 -0.39
CA CYS A 261 12.97 -7.71 -0.66
C CYS A 261 13.64 -7.67 -2.04
N ILE A 262 12.87 -7.46 -3.11
CA ILE A 262 13.36 -7.52 -4.50
C ILE A 262 14.53 -6.57 -4.76
N THR A 263 14.52 -5.41 -4.11
CA THR A 263 15.52 -4.36 -4.35
C THR A 263 16.78 -4.52 -3.51
N TYR A 264 16.66 -5.08 -2.30
CA TYR A 264 17.74 -5.07 -1.30
C TYR A 264 18.14 -6.48 -0.80
N GLU A 265 17.72 -7.56 -1.46
CA GLU A 265 18.06 -8.95 -1.10
C GLU A 265 19.58 -9.22 -1.18
N ASP A 266 20.25 -8.62 -2.17
CA ASP A 266 21.69 -8.84 -2.45
C ASP A 266 22.64 -7.81 -1.79
N GLY A 267 22.13 -6.92 -0.93
CA GLY A 267 22.85 -5.78 -0.33
C GLY A 267 23.88 -6.12 0.76
#